data_AF-A0A2H6F0V0-F1
#
_entry.id   AF-A0A2H6F0V0-F1
#
_cell.length_a   1.000
_cell.length_b   1.000
_cell.length_c   1.000
_cell.angle_alpha   90.00
_cell.angle_beta   90.00
_cell.angle_gamma   90.00
#
_symmetry.space_group_name_H-M   'P 1'
#
loop_
_entity.id
_entity.type
_entity.pdbx_description
1 polymer ?
#
loop_
_entity_poly.entity_id
_entity_poly.type
_entity_poly.pdbx_seq_one_letter_code
_entity_poly.pdbx_strand_id
1 'polypeptide(L)' 'MGKIRWTEKASNNLLSIYEYISKDSPTYAARFVKSLIKATSKLEVMSLCGRIVPEFEKYGFREVIFQDYRIVYRIKEGK' A
#
# COMPACT_ATOMS: atom_id res chain seq x y z
N MET A 1 -7.87 16.39 4.50
CA MET A 1 -8.03 14.94 4.26
C MET A 1 -7.65 14.68 2.81
N GLY A 2 -6.66 13.81 2.57
CA GLY A 2 -6.19 13.45 1.23
C GLY A 2 -6.96 12.27 0.64
N LYS A 3 -6.84 12.07 -0.67
CA LYS A 3 -7.42 10.91 -1.37
C LYS A 3 -6.31 9.93 -1.74
N ILE A 4 -6.46 8.67 -1.37
CA ILE A 4 -5.56 7.61 -1.81
C ILE A 4 -5.86 7.27 -3.26
N ARG A 5 -4.81 7.24 -4.10
CA ARG A 5 -4.88 6.78 -5.48
C ARG A 5 -3.84 5.67 -5.69
N TRP A 6 -4.31 4.52 -6.12
CA TRP A 6 -3.45 3.38 -6.44
C TRP A 6 -2.90 3.55 -7.85
N THR A 7 -1.60 3.29 -8.01
CA THR A 7 -1.00 3.18 -9.35
C THR A 7 -1.37 1.84 -9.96
N GLU A 8 -1.34 1.73 -11.28
CA GLU A 8 -1.55 0.45 -11.97
C GLU A 8 -0.59 -0.63 -11.46
N LYS A 9 0.69 -0.27 -11.25
CA LYS A 9 1.69 -1.16 -10.64
C LYS A 9 1.24 -1.68 -9.27
N ALA A 10 0.73 -0.79 -8.42
CA ALA A 10 0.27 -1.18 -7.08
C ALA A 10 -0.98 -2.06 -7.14
N SER A 11 -1.92 -1.78 -8.05
CA SER A 11 -3.09 -2.64 -8.30
C SER A 11 -2.67 -4.04 -8.76
N ASN A 12 -1.72 -4.14 -9.69
CA ASN A 12 -1.18 -5.42 -10.15
C ASN A 12 -0.47 -6.17 -9.02
N ASN A 13 0.25 -5.47 -8.12
CA ASN A 13 0.85 -6.12 -6.96
C ASN A 13 -0.20 -6.67 -5.99
N LEU A 14 -1.31 -5.96 -5.75
CA LEU A 14 -2.41 -6.50 -4.95
C LEU A 14 -3.02 -7.75 -5.58
N LEU A 15 -3.18 -7.75 -6.91
CA LEU A 15 -3.67 -8.91 -7.65
C LEU A 15 -2.70 -10.09 -7.53
N SER A 16 -1.39 -9.90 -7.74
CA SER A 16 -0.41 -10.98 -7.59
C SER A 16 -0.36 -11.55 -6.17
N ILE A 17 -0.52 -10.72 -5.15
CA ILE A 17 -0.63 -11.17 -3.75
C ILE A 17 -1.89 -12.03 -3.58
N TYR A 18 -3.03 -11.57 -4.10
CA TYR A 18 -4.28 -12.33 -4.07
C TYR A 18 -4.11 -13.69 -4.74
N GLU A 19 -3.64 -13.70 -5.99
CA GLU A 19 -3.45 -14.91 -6.79
C GLU A 19 -2.53 -15.90 -6.10
N TYR A 20 -1.42 -15.41 -5.53
CA TYR A 20 -0.49 -16.27 -4.80
C TYR A 20 -1.14 -16.95 -3.60
N ILE A 21 -1.78 -16.18 -2.71
CA ILE A 21 -2.42 -16.70 -1.49
C ILE A 21 -3.65 -17.55 -1.82
N SER A 22 -4.36 -17.23 -2.91
CA SER A 22 -5.58 -17.93 -3.32
C SER A 22 -5.35 -19.39 -3.72
N LYS A 23 -4.10 -19.76 -4.04
CA LYS A 23 -3.69 -21.15 -4.29
C LYS A 23 -4.01 -22.05 -3.09
N ASP A 24 -3.89 -21.51 -1.88
CA ASP A 24 -4.21 -22.22 -0.63
C ASP A 24 -5.63 -21.90 -0.15
N SER A 25 -6.01 -20.62 -0.16
CA SER A 25 -7.35 -20.20 0.30
C SER A 25 -7.80 -18.88 -0.34
N PRO A 26 -8.77 -18.92 -1.27
CA PRO A 26 -9.33 -17.70 -1.89
C PRO A 26 -9.98 -16.75 -0.88
N THR A 27 -10.64 -17.30 0.14
CA THR A 27 -11.27 -16.51 1.22
C THR A 27 -10.23 -15.77 2.04
N TYR A 28 -9.12 -16.44 2.40
CA TYR A 28 -8.03 -15.81 3.12
C TYR A 28 -7.34 -14.75 2.26
N ALA A 29 -7.10 -15.03 0.97
CA ALA A 29 -6.54 -14.07 0.02
C ALA A 29 -7.35 -12.76 -0.04
N ALA A 30 -8.69 -12.87 -0.16
CA ALA A 30 -9.57 -11.70 -0.15
C ALA A 30 -9.47 -10.91 1.16
N ARG A 31 -9.46 -11.60 2.30
CA ARG A 31 -9.34 -10.97 3.62
C ARG A 31 -7.99 -10.29 3.80
N PHE A 32 -6.92 -10.90 3.30
CA PHE A 32 -5.57 -10.39 3.37
C PHE A 32 -5.45 -9.08 2.59
N VAL A 33 -5.83 -9.07 1.31
CA VAL A 33 -5.81 -7.87 0.46
C VAL A 33 -6.69 -6.76 1.04
N LYS A 34 -7.88 -7.08 1.55
CA LYS A 34 -8.76 -6.10 2.20
C LYS A 34 -8.10 -5.46 3.43
N SER A 35 -7.40 -6.26 4.24
CA SER A 35 -6.69 -5.77 5.43
C SER A 35 -5.51 -4.89 5.06
N LEU A 36 -4.76 -5.26 4.02
CA LEU A 36 -3.65 -4.49 3.48
C LEU A 36 -4.13 -3.12 2.97
N ILE A 37 -5.20 -3.09 2.18
CA ILE A 37 -5.80 -1.83 1.70
C ILE A 37 -6.27 -0.99 2.90
N LYS A 38 -6.95 -1.58 3.90
CA LYS A 38 -7.41 -0.88 5.10
C LYS A 38 -6.26 -0.27 5.91
N ALA A 39 -5.09 -0.90 5.93
CA ALA A 39 -3.91 -0.36 6.60
C ALA A 39 -3.45 0.98 5.99
N THR A 40 -3.80 1.25 4.73
CA THR A 40 -3.49 2.51 4.06
C THR A 40 -4.45 3.64 4.42
N SER A 41 -5.66 3.38 4.93
CA SER A 41 -6.68 4.40 5.18
C SER A 41 -6.22 5.53 6.10
N LYS A 42 -5.34 5.24 7.07
CA LYS A 42 -4.74 6.26 7.95
C LYS A 42 -3.94 7.33 7.19
N LEU A 43 -3.46 7.03 5.99
CA LEU A 43 -2.68 7.96 5.15
C LEU A 43 -3.53 9.11 4.61
N GLU A 44 -4.86 9.00 4.61
CA GLU A 44 -5.77 10.10 4.22
C GLU A 44 -5.72 11.25 5.23
N VAL A 45 -5.44 10.95 6.49
CA VAL A 45 -5.37 11.94 7.58
C VAL A 45 -3.91 12.22 7.96
N MET A 46 -3.08 11.18 8.03
CA MET A 46 -1.69 11.24 8.49
C MET A 46 -0.74 10.77 7.38
N SER A 47 -0.73 11.47 6.26
CA SER A 47 0.09 11.12 5.08
C SER A 47 1.61 11.09 5.37
N LEU A 48 2.08 11.74 6.43
CA LEU A 48 3.49 11.77 6.84
C LEU A 48 3.87 10.66 7.83
N CYS A 49 2.94 9.83 8.29
CA CYS A 49 3.24 8.77 9.29
C CYS A 49 4.11 7.63 8.75
N GLY A 50 4.20 7.47 7.43
CA GLY A 50 5.12 6.52 6.81
C GLY A 50 6.56 7.00 6.89
N ARG A 51 7.47 6.06 7.16
CA ARG A 51 8.91 6.33 7.17
C ARG A 51 9.40 6.60 5.75
N ILE A 52 10.48 7.36 5.61
CA ILE A 52 11.14 7.55 4.32
C ILE A 52 11.69 6.20 3.85
N VAL A 53 11.56 5.93 2.57
CA VAL A 53 12.15 4.75 1.94
C VAL A 53 13.67 4.98 1.81
N PRO A 54 14.53 4.24 2.52
CA PRO A 54 15.97 4.50 2.56
C PRO A 54 16.61 4.50 1.16
N GLU A 55 16.13 3.62 0.27
CA GLU A 55 16.66 3.47 -1.09
C GLU A 55 16.28 4.65 -2.01
N PHE A 56 15.29 5.47 -1.63
CA PHE A 56 14.72 6.52 -2.48
C PHE A 56 14.50 7.85 -1.73
N GLU A 57 15.33 8.15 -0.74
CA GLU A 57 15.22 9.35 0.10
C GLU A 57 15.06 10.64 -0.71
N LYS A 58 15.89 10.82 -1.75
CA LYS A 58 15.88 12.00 -2.64
C LYS A 58 14.59 12.19 -3.46
N TYR A 59 13.74 11.17 -3.55
CA TYR A 59 12.51 11.20 -4.35
C TYR A 59 11.24 11.39 -3.50
N GLY A 60 11.38 11.48 -2.16
CA GLY A 60 10.25 11.69 -1.26
C GLY A 60 9.29 10.50 -1.17
N PHE A 61 9.76 9.29 -1.48
CA PHE A 61 8.98 8.08 -1.25
C PHE A 61 8.91 7.74 0.23
N ARG A 62 7.74 7.28 0.65
CA ARG A 62 7.45 6.84 2.00
C ARG A 62 6.88 5.45 1.98
N GLU A 63 6.98 4.76 3.11
CA GLU A 63 6.41 3.45 3.27
C GLU A 63 5.71 3.26 4.61
N VAL A 64 4.68 2.44 4.58
CA VAL A 64 4.12 1.81 5.76
C VAL A 64 4.29 0.32 5.64
N ILE A 65 4.58 -0.32 6.76
CA ILE A 65 4.75 -1.77 6.85
C ILE A 65 3.41 -2.39 7.26
N PHE A 66 2.98 -3.41 6.51
CA PHE A 66 1.83 -4.24 6.85
C PHE A 66 2.29 -5.70 6.83
N GLN A 67 2.50 -6.27 8.02
CA GLN A 67 3.16 -7.58 8.16
C GLN A 67 4.48 -7.59 7.38
N ASP A 68 4.71 -8.59 6.53
CA ASP A 68 5.93 -8.72 5.72
C ASP A 68 5.90 -7.91 4.40
N TYR A 69 4.90 -7.02 4.22
CA TYR A 69 4.74 -6.21 3.01
C TYR A 69 5.08 -4.73 3.25
N ARG A 70 5.82 -4.14 2.32
CA ARG A 70 6.08 -2.69 2.23
C ARG A 70 5.06 -2.05 1.30
N ILE A 71 4.27 -1.11 1.80
CA ILE A 71 3.36 -0.30 0.99
C ILE A 71 4.03 1.04 0.72
N VAL A 72 4.60 1.17 -0.47
CA VAL A 72 5.33 2.38 -0.90
C VAL A 72 4.37 3.40 -1.53
N TYR A 73 4.47 4.65 -1.11
CA TYR A 73 3.64 5.74 -1.61
C TYR A 73 4.43 7.05 -1.69
N ARG A 74 3.84 8.06 -2.32
CA ARG A 74 4.33 9.44 -2.32
C ARG A 74 3.16 10.39 -2.14
N ILE A 75 3.43 11.54 -1.57
CA ILE A 75 2.46 12.61 -1.43
C ILE A 75 2.53 13.46 -2.70
N LYS A 76 1.38 13.77 -3.28
CA LYS A 76 1.25 14.72 -4.38
C LYS A 76 0.22 15.76 -4.00
N GLU A 77 0.50 17.03 -4.28
CA GLU A 77 -0.52 18.07 -4.23
C GLU A 77 -1.58 17.80 -5.30
N GLY A 78 -2.84 17.95 -4.92
CA GLY A 78 -3.93 17.91 -5.88
C GLY A 78 -3.86 19.15 -6.76
N LYS A 79 -3.93 18.95 -8.08
CA LYS A 79 -4.45 20.00 -8.96
C LYS A 79 -5.97 20.05 -8.80
#